data_AF-A0A4T0B3X5-F1
#
_entry.id   AF-A0A4T0B3X5-F1
#
_cell.length_a   1.000
_cell.length_b   1.000
_cell.length_c   1.000
_cell.angle_alpha   90.00
_cell.angle_beta   90.00
_cell.angle_gamma   90.00
#
_symmetry.space_group_name_H-M   'P 1'
#
loop_
_entity.id
_entity.type
_entity.pdbx_description
1 polymer ?
#
loop_
_entity_poly.entity_id
_entity_poly.type
_entity_poly.pdbx_seq_one_letter_code
_entity_poly.pdbx_strand_id
1 'polypeptide(L)'
;MILIPLRKDLTILSALGSSLQEAARNLSTTDKPEKSGLPLSRCLVIASTAEQDTSWVNIQLGNEVGLTKRIYVVDNASSEFTVPLNKGHEAMVYLTYIIDEYDNLSEITLFLHAHQFSWHNNDLLDRDAAEMIRRLIPGYVIRNGYVNLRCQHDPGCPAHIFPHEPSPDPAYPEIAVMGPAWTEIFPGELVPTSLAQPCCAQMAVSREAILALTRQRYVDLRDWLLQTPLGDELSGRVFEYTWQYLWGQRYEYCPSQSVCYCDGYGICFGGEEQHATYETLKHIAENMDTTLKMRALDEVTDSEGITSRDTLLKSKESIEVRLESWKSSAIMRGTDPRNGVFGAGRPRTAIEAP
;
A
#
# COMPACT_ATOMS: atom_id res chain seq x y z
N MET A 1 -3.89 50.36 56.12
CA MET A 1 -5.06 50.47 55.22
C MET A 1 -5.01 51.84 54.56
N ILE A 2 -4.34 51.94 53.40
CA ILE A 2 -4.34 53.12 52.53
C ILE A 2 -4.38 52.57 51.09
N LEU A 3 -5.49 52.81 50.41
CA LEU A 3 -5.72 52.54 48.98
C LEU A 3 -5.14 53.68 48.14
N ILE A 4 -4.37 53.36 47.08
CA ILE A 4 -4.07 54.23 45.93
C ILE A 4 -3.97 53.31 44.67
N PRO A 5 -4.39 53.75 43.47
CA PRO A 5 -5.24 52.95 42.58
C PRO A 5 -4.53 52.32 41.36
N LEU A 6 -5.09 51.22 40.88
CA LEU A 6 -4.84 50.65 39.55
C LEU A 6 -5.52 51.52 38.49
N ARG A 7 -4.74 52.30 37.73
CA ARG A 7 -5.17 52.79 36.42
C ARG A 7 -3.99 53.03 35.49
N LYS A 8 -4.11 52.36 34.34
CA LYS A 8 -3.50 52.61 33.01
C LYS A 8 -2.39 51.64 32.64
N ASP A 9 -2.79 50.57 31.95
CA ASP A 9 -2.04 49.99 30.83
C ASP A 9 -3.00 49.42 29.76
N LEU A 10 -4.11 50.12 29.50
CA LEU A 10 -5.02 49.76 28.40
C LEU A 10 -4.49 50.20 27.01
N THR A 11 -3.47 51.06 26.96
CA THR A 11 -2.90 51.56 25.71
C THR A 11 -1.86 50.60 25.09
N ILE A 12 -1.24 49.73 25.91
CA ILE A 12 -0.27 48.74 25.41
C ILE A 12 -1.01 47.53 24.80
N LEU A 13 -2.17 47.17 25.37
CA LEU A 13 -3.02 46.09 24.84
C LEU A 13 -3.68 46.42 23.50
N SER A 14 -3.99 47.69 23.21
CA SER A 14 -4.57 48.06 21.91
C SER A 14 -3.53 48.07 20.77
N ALA A 15 -2.27 48.41 21.06
CA ALA A 15 -1.19 48.42 20.07
C ALA A 15 -0.72 47.00 19.69
N LEU A 16 -0.75 46.07 20.65
CA LEU A 16 -0.52 44.64 20.39
C LEU A 16 -1.68 44.02 19.59
N GLY A 17 -2.91 44.45 19.85
CA GLY A 17 -4.10 44.01 19.11
C GLY A 17 -4.06 44.41 17.63
N SER A 18 -3.63 45.63 17.30
CA SER A 18 -3.54 46.08 15.90
C SER A 18 -2.39 45.41 15.13
N SER A 19 -1.24 45.19 15.77
CA SER A 19 -0.08 44.51 15.16
C SER A 19 -0.36 43.04 14.85
N LEU A 20 -1.10 42.34 15.72
CA LEU A 20 -1.53 40.96 15.47
C LEU A 20 -2.59 40.87 14.37
N GLN A 21 -3.43 41.89 14.21
CA GLN A 21 -4.46 41.93 13.17
C GLN A 21 -3.89 42.27 11.78
N GLU A 22 -2.82 43.06 11.71
CA GLU A 22 -2.03 43.30 10.49
C GLU A 22 -1.17 42.08 10.11
N ALA A 23 -0.56 41.41 11.08
CA ALA A 23 0.17 40.15 10.84
C ALA A 23 -0.78 39.02 10.38
N ALA A 24 -1.99 38.93 10.93
CA ALA A 24 -3.01 37.97 10.50
C ALA A 24 -3.61 38.30 9.12
N ARG A 25 -3.67 39.59 8.72
CA ARG A 25 -4.08 39.98 7.36
C ARG A 25 -3.00 39.72 6.32
N ASN A 26 -1.72 39.87 6.68
CA ASN A 26 -0.60 39.56 5.79
C ASN A 26 -0.26 38.06 5.69
N LEU A 27 -0.76 37.22 6.61
CA LEU A 27 -0.71 35.75 6.48
C LEU A 27 -1.84 35.18 5.60
N SER A 28 -2.80 36.01 5.18
CA SER A 28 -3.96 35.58 4.38
C SER A 28 -3.79 35.77 2.87
N THR A 29 -2.62 36.21 2.41
CA THR A 29 -2.35 36.47 0.97
C THR A 29 -1.08 35.78 0.48
N THR A 30 -0.78 34.58 0.98
CA THR A 30 -0.05 33.64 0.14
C THR A 30 -1.04 33.14 -0.89
N ASP A 31 -0.97 33.68 -2.11
CA ASP A 31 -1.61 33.11 -3.28
C ASP A 31 -1.45 31.59 -3.22
N LYS A 32 -2.56 30.89 -3.01
CA LYS A 32 -2.64 29.47 -3.33
C LYS A 32 -2.23 29.39 -4.79
N PRO A 33 -1.15 28.67 -5.17
CA PRO A 33 -0.96 28.36 -6.57
C PRO A 33 -2.21 27.61 -6.99
N GLU A 34 -2.99 28.25 -7.85
CA GLU A 34 -4.06 27.63 -8.61
C GLU A 34 -3.48 26.32 -9.13
N LYS A 35 -3.98 25.18 -8.60
CA LYS A 35 -3.48 23.85 -8.97
C LYS A 35 -3.51 23.80 -10.48
N SER A 36 -2.32 23.76 -11.09
CA SER A 36 -2.20 23.47 -12.51
C SER A 36 -3.03 22.22 -12.77
N GLY A 37 -3.90 22.24 -13.79
CA GLY A 37 -4.79 21.13 -14.13
C GLY A 37 -4.06 19.87 -14.63
N LEU A 38 -2.79 19.71 -14.28
CA LEU A 38 -1.95 18.56 -14.59
C LEU A 38 -2.17 17.47 -13.53
N PRO A 39 -2.19 16.19 -13.94
CA PRO A 39 -2.27 15.09 -12.99
C PRO A 39 -1.02 15.06 -12.10
N LEU A 40 -1.20 14.59 -10.86
CA LEU A 40 -0.09 14.40 -9.91
C LEU A 40 0.99 13.51 -10.54
N SER A 41 2.26 13.85 -10.31
CA SER A 41 3.36 13.04 -10.85
C SER A 41 3.50 11.73 -10.09
N ARG A 42 3.61 10.63 -10.82
CA ARG A 42 3.76 9.27 -10.30
C ARG A 42 5.00 8.62 -10.92
N CYS A 43 5.73 7.83 -10.13
CA CYS A 43 6.81 6.98 -10.63
C CYS A 43 6.48 5.52 -10.34
N LEU A 44 6.54 4.65 -11.35
CA LEU A 44 6.46 3.21 -11.22
C LEU A 44 7.85 2.60 -11.19
N VAL A 45 8.23 2.01 -10.07
CA VAL A 45 9.49 1.31 -9.84
C VAL A 45 9.20 -0.19 -9.80
N ILE A 46 9.79 -0.92 -10.74
CA ILE A 46 9.64 -2.37 -10.88
C ILE A 46 10.96 -3.04 -10.59
N ALA A 47 10.92 -4.02 -9.69
CA ALA A 47 12.01 -4.98 -9.49
C ALA A 47 11.81 -6.18 -10.42
N SER A 48 12.82 -6.47 -11.24
CA SER A 48 12.77 -7.54 -12.25
C SER A 48 14.12 -8.26 -12.36
N THR A 49 14.09 -9.53 -12.75
CA THR A 49 15.23 -10.22 -13.37
C THR A 49 15.18 -10.08 -14.88
N ALA A 50 16.25 -10.45 -15.58
CA ALA A 50 16.34 -10.40 -17.03
C ALA A 50 15.41 -11.40 -17.73
N GLU A 51 15.01 -12.47 -17.03
CA GLU A 51 14.09 -13.50 -17.56
C GLU A 51 12.62 -13.10 -17.45
N GLN A 52 12.28 -12.16 -16.56
CA GLN A 52 10.91 -11.73 -16.33
C GLN A 52 10.41 -10.79 -17.43
N ASP A 53 9.18 -11.01 -17.90
CA ASP A 53 8.55 -10.16 -18.89
C ASP A 53 7.95 -8.90 -18.24
N THR A 54 8.56 -7.76 -18.53
CA THR A 54 8.08 -6.43 -18.13
C THR A 54 7.54 -5.61 -19.30
N SER A 55 7.38 -6.22 -20.48
CA SER A 55 6.87 -5.53 -21.68
C SER A 55 5.45 -4.98 -21.49
N TRP A 56 4.65 -5.65 -20.64
CA TRP A 56 3.30 -5.23 -20.28
C TRP A 56 3.26 -3.81 -19.71
N VAL A 57 4.32 -3.35 -19.06
CA VAL A 57 4.38 -2.00 -18.46
C VAL A 57 4.20 -0.94 -19.54
N ASN A 58 4.87 -1.10 -20.67
CA ASN A 58 4.72 -0.18 -21.78
C ASN A 58 3.41 -0.42 -22.56
N ILE A 59 3.01 -1.69 -22.76
CA ILE A 59 1.77 -2.04 -23.48
C ILE A 59 0.54 -1.47 -22.77
N GLN A 60 0.49 -1.61 -21.44
CA GLN A 60 -0.65 -1.21 -20.62
C GLN A 60 -0.55 0.24 -20.15
N LEU A 61 0.63 0.68 -19.72
CA LEU A 61 0.80 1.96 -19.01
C LEU A 61 1.62 2.97 -19.82
N GLY A 62 1.98 2.67 -21.07
CA GLY A 62 2.77 3.55 -21.94
C GLY A 62 2.17 4.94 -22.11
N ASN A 63 0.85 5.02 -22.21
CA ASN A 63 0.09 6.25 -22.44
C ASN A 63 -0.44 6.93 -21.17
N GLU A 64 -0.13 6.40 -19.97
CA GLU A 64 -0.58 6.97 -18.70
C GLU A 64 0.10 8.33 -18.44
N VAL A 65 -0.70 9.39 -18.47
CA VAL A 65 -0.21 10.76 -18.25
C VAL A 65 0.26 10.92 -16.81
N GLY A 66 1.45 11.50 -16.65
CA GLY A 66 2.05 11.73 -15.34
C GLY A 66 2.66 10.48 -14.70
N LEU A 67 2.77 9.35 -15.41
CA LEU A 67 3.41 8.13 -14.90
C LEU A 67 4.77 7.89 -15.58
N THR A 68 5.85 8.15 -14.84
CA THR A 68 7.20 7.73 -15.22
C THR A 68 7.43 6.27 -14.82
N LYS A 69 8.37 5.58 -15.48
CA LYS A 69 8.70 4.18 -15.22
C LYS A 69 10.20 3.99 -14.99
N ARG A 70 10.54 3.12 -14.06
CA ARG A 70 11.89 2.68 -13.70
C ARG A 70 11.86 1.17 -13.53
N ILE A 71 12.42 0.46 -14.50
CA ILE A 71 12.43 -1.01 -14.50
C ILE A 71 13.86 -1.43 -14.18
N TYR A 72 14.10 -1.82 -12.93
CA TYR A 72 15.40 -2.29 -12.47
C TYR A 72 15.55 -3.76 -12.81
N VAL A 73 16.64 -4.09 -13.51
CA VAL A 73 17.01 -5.47 -13.84
C VAL A 73 18.21 -5.86 -12.97
N VAL A 74 17.96 -6.71 -11.98
CA VAL A 74 18.89 -6.94 -10.86
C VAL A 74 20.09 -7.81 -11.21
N ASP A 75 19.96 -8.65 -12.25
CA ASP A 75 20.95 -9.61 -12.72
C ASP A 75 21.55 -9.23 -14.09
N ASN A 76 21.36 -7.97 -14.53
CA ASN A 76 21.94 -7.42 -15.74
C ASN A 76 22.61 -6.06 -15.48
N ALA A 77 23.94 -6.08 -15.30
CA ALA A 77 24.74 -4.88 -15.06
C ALA A 77 24.78 -3.89 -16.25
N SER A 78 24.31 -4.29 -17.44
CA SER A 78 24.22 -3.41 -18.61
C SER A 78 22.84 -2.73 -18.73
N SER A 79 21.90 -3.03 -17.84
CA SER A 79 20.59 -2.38 -17.81
C SER A 79 20.71 -0.90 -17.42
N GLU A 80 19.86 -0.05 -17.99
CA GLU A 80 19.79 1.38 -17.63
C GLU A 80 19.57 1.58 -16.13
N PHE A 81 18.64 0.80 -15.56
CA PHE A 81 18.42 0.71 -14.13
C PHE A 81 18.85 -0.67 -13.65
N THR A 82 19.82 -0.69 -12.74
CA THR A 82 20.36 -1.89 -12.11
C THR A 82 20.72 -1.60 -10.66
N VAL A 83 21.17 -2.62 -9.94
CA VAL A 83 21.49 -2.55 -8.51
C VAL A 83 22.97 -2.84 -8.27
N PRO A 84 23.57 -2.36 -7.16
CA PRO A 84 24.97 -2.65 -6.86
C PRO A 84 25.24 -4.15 -6.61
N LEU A 85 24.25 -4.90 -6.13
CA LEU A 85 24.32 -6.34 -5.91
C LEU A 85 22.90 -6.92 -5.89
N ASN A 86 22.69 -8.08 -6.53
CA ASN A 86 21.42 -8.79 -6.44
C ASN A 86 21.29 -9.51 -5.09
N LYS A 87 20.76 -8.81 -4.07
CA LYS A 87 20.55 -9.31 -2.70
C LYS A 87 19.44 -8.53 -2.00
N GLY A 88 18.58 -9.21 -1.26
CA GLY A 88 17.40 -8.65 -0.61
C GLY A 88 16.19 -8.50 -1.52
N HIS A 89 16.13 -9.24 -2.62
CA HIS A 89 15.09 -9.13 -3.65
C HIS A 89 14.75 -7.65 -4.00
N GLU A 90 13.47 -7.27 -3.94
CA GLU A 90 12.98 -5.94 -4.27
C GLU A 90 13.49 -4.83 -3.33
N ALA A 91 13.91 -5.17 -2.11
CA ALA A 91 14.40 -4.18 -1.15
C ALA A 91 15.62 -3.43 -1.69
N MET A 92 16.53 -4.12 -2.38
CA MET A 92 17.69 -3.48 -3.00
C MET A 92 17.29 -2.49 -4.09
N VAL A 93 16.32 -2.87 -4.91
CA VAL A 93 15.78 -2.03 -5.98
C VAL A 93 15.17 -0.77 -5.39
N TYR A 94 14.30 -0.92 -4.39
CA TYR A 94 13.57 0.20 -3.79
C TYR A 94 14.52 1.17 -3.10
N LEU A 95 15.49 0.66 -2.33
CA LEU A 95 16.51 1.49 -1.69
C LEU A 95 17.40 2.20 -2.72
N THR A 96 17.83 1.50 -3.77
CA THR A 96 18.67 2.07 -4.82
C THR A 96 17.95 3.18 -5.57
N TYR A 97 16.70 2.96 -5.97
CA TYR A 97 15.85 3.99 -6.58
C TYR A 97 15.75 5.24 -5.71
N ILE A 98 15.42 5.07 -4.42
CA ILE A 98 15.23 6.20 -3.52
C ILE A 98 16.53 6.99 -3.38
N ILE A 99 17.68 6.32 -3.26
CA ILE A 99 18.98 6.99 -3.14
C ILE A 99 19.30 7.81 -4.39
N ASP A 100 19.13 7.19 -5.56
CA ASP A 100 19.51 7.75 -6.85
C ASP A 100 18.60 8.92 -7.25
N GLU A 101 17.28 8.81 -6.98
CA GLU A 101 16.29 9.82 -7.36
C GLU A 101 15.83 10.71 -6.20
N TYR A 102 16.47 10.67 -5.03
CA TYR A 102 16.01 11.33 -3.81
C TYR A 102 15.59 12.80 -3.99
N ASP A 103 16.35 13.58 -4.79
CA ASP A 103 16.07 15.00 -5.03
C ASP A 103 15.03 15.26 -6.15
N ASN A 104 14.63 14.21 -6.88
CA ASN A 104 13.79 14.26 -8.07
C ASN A 104 12.56 13.33 -7.99
N LEU A 105 12.20 12.86 -6.79
CA LEU A 105 11.08 11.95 -6.56
C LEU A 105 9.76 12.50 -7.15
N SER A 106 8.94 11.63 -7.74
CA SER A 106 7.54 11.93 -8.07
C SER A 106 6.71 12.19 -6.81
N GLU A 107 5.51 12.79 -6.93
CA GLU A 107 4.62 13.00 -5.77
C GLU A 107 4.18 11.68 -5.14
N ILE A 108 4.05 10.64 -5.95
CA ILE A 108 3.83 9.27 -5.49
C ILE A 108 4.82 8.34 -6.19
N THR A 109 5.45 7.46 -5.43
CA THR A 109 6.24 6.34 -5.96
C THR A 109 5.50 5.03 -5.69
N LEU A 110 5.35 4.22 -6.73
CA LEU A 110 4.75 2.90 -6.75
C LEU A 110 5.87 1.87 -6.85
N PHE A 111 5.97 0.98 -5.89
CA PHE A 111 6.94 -0.10 -5.83
C PHE A 111 6.23 -1.43 -6.07
N LEU A 112 6.59 -2.13 -7.16
CA LEU A 112 5.93 -3.37 -7.58
C LEU A 112 6.93 -4.45 -8.02
N HIS A 113 6.44 -5.69 -8.09
CA HIS A 113 7.11 -6.80 -8.76
C HIS A 113 6.94 -6.72 -10.28
N ALA A 114 7.71 -7.54 -11.01
CA ALA A 114 7.69 -7.58 -12.47
C ALA A 114 6.38 -8.12 -13.09
N HIS A 115 5.59 -8.93 -12.37
CA HIS A 115 4.47 -9.66 -12.97
C HIS A 115 3.20 -8.80 -13.13
N GLN A 116 2.62 -8.76 -14.34
CA GLN A 116 1.30 -8.15 -14.54
C GLN A 116 0.22 -8.89 -13.75
N PHE A 117 0.15 -10.22 -13.91
CA PHE A 117 -0.86 -11.06 -13.28
C PHE A 117 -0.23 -11.92 -12.20
N SER A 118 -0.74 -11.85 -10.97
CA SER A 118 -0.17 -12.59 -9.85
C SER A 118 -1.16 -12.83 -8.72
N TRP A 119 -1.00 -13.94 -7.99
CA TRP A 119 -1.79 -14.24 -6.79
C TRP A 119 -1.68 -13.16 -5.71
N HIS A 120 -0.60 -12.37 -5.73
CA HIS A 120 -0.37 -11.28 -4.77
C HIS A 120 -0.87 -9.91 -5.21
N ASN A 121 -1.61 -9.86 -6.32
CA ASN A 121 -2.36 -8.69 -6.74
C ASN A 121 -3.81 -8.77 -6.26
N ASN A 122 -4.52 -7.64 -6.28
CA ASN A 122 -5.89 -7.57 -5.78
C ASN A 122 -6.88 -8.43 -6.60
N ASP A 123 -7.58 -9.34 -5.95
CA ASP A 123 -8.63 -10.18 -6.58
C ASP A 123 -9.74 -9.36 -7.24
N LEU A 124 -10.18 -8.26 -6.59
CA LEU A 124 -11.22 -7.39 -7.15
C LEU A 124 -10.76 -6.56 -8.35
N LEU A 125 -9.47 -6.61 -8.67
CA LEU A 125 -8.87 -6.01 -9.86
C LEU A 125 -8.31 -7.09 -10.78
N ASP A 126 -8.92 -8.29 -10.73
CA ASP A 126 -8.61 -9.42 -11.59
C ASP A 126 -7.14 -9.84 -11.52
N ARG A 127 -6.50 -9.57 -10.36
CA ARG A 127 -5.08 -9.80 -10.11
C ARG A 127 -4.15 -9.09 -11.09
N ASP A 128 -4.61 -8.02 -11.73
CA ASP A 128 -3.87 -7.24 -12.71
C ASP A 128 -3.20 -6.02 -12.07
N ALA A 129 -1.86 -5.98 -12.10
CA ALA A 129 -1.06 -4.86 -11.64
C ALA A 129 -1.35 -3.57 -12.42
N ALA A 130 -1.69 -3.65 -13.71
CA ALA A 130 -2.05 -2.47 -14.51
C ALA A 130 -3.34 -1.83 -13.98
N GLU A 131 -4.34 -2.63 -13.61
CA GLU A 131 -5.58 -2.13 -13.01
C GLU A 131 -5.36 -1.57 -11.61
N MET A 132 -4.49 -2.19 -10.81
CA MET A 132 -4.05 -1.62 -9.53
C MET A 132 -3.45 -0.22 -9.72
N ILE A 133 -2.56 -0.03 -10.68
CA ILE A 133 -1.90 1.26 -10.91
C ILE A 133 -2.88 2.32 -11.45
N ARG A 134 -3.77 1.94 -12.37
CA ARG A 134 -4.76 2.85 -12.97
C ARG A 134 -5.79 3.32 -11.95
N ARG A 135 -6.31 2.40 -11.13
CA ARG A 135 -7.42 2.67 -10.21
C ARG A 135 -6.99 3.20 -8.86
N LEU A 136 -5.69 3.11 -8.51
CA LEU A 136 -5.19 3.66 -7.25
C LEU A 136 -5.45 5.17 -7.18
N ILE A 137 -6.22 5.58 -6.17
CA ILE A 137 -6.62 6.97 -5.94
C ILE A 137 -5.43 7.72 -5.32
N PRO A 138 -4.82 8.70 -6.02
CA PRO A 138 -3.63 9.39 -5.50
C PRO A 138 -3.86 10.07 -4.16
N GLY A 139 -5.04 10.66 -3.95
CA GLY A 139 -5.41 11.31 -2.69
C GLY A 139 -5.40 10.36 -1.49
N TYR A 140 -5.64 9.07 -1.68
CA TYR A 140 -5.54 8.07 -0.60
C TYR A 140 -4.08 7.86 -0.19
N VAL A 141 -3.16 7.79 -1.16
CA VAL A 141 -1.72 7.64 -0.88
C VAL A 141 -1.18 8.89 -0.18
N ILE A 142 -1.47 10.09 -0.70
CA ILE A 142 -1.01 11.36 -0.12
C ILE A 142 -1.50 11.52 1.33
N ARG A 143 -2.78 11.19 1.61
CA ARG A 143 -3.32 11.30 2.97
C ARG A 143 -2.72 10.30 3.96
N ASN A 144 -2.37 9.10 3.52
CA ASN A 144 -1.85 8.06 4.41
C ASN A 144 -0.32 8.03 4.47
N GLY A 145 0.37 8.66 3.51
CA GLY A 145 1.82 8.67 3.39
C GLY A 145 2.40 7.36 2.83
N TYR A 146 1.89 6.24 3.33
CA TYR A 146 2.24 4.87 2.97
C TYR A 146 0.97 4.03 2.77
N VAL A 147 0.93 3.24 1.70
CA VAL A 147 -0.16 2.32 1.40
C VAL A 147 0.42 1.02 0.84
N ASN A 148 0.15 -0.12 1.48
CA ASN A 148 0.29 -1.41 0.82
C ASN A 148 -0.77 -1.54 -0.30
N LEU A 149 -0.34 -1.93 -1.50
CA LEU A 149 -1.22 -2.05 -2.67
C LEU A 149 -2.12 -3.28 -2.59
N ARG A 150 -1.81 -4.27 -1.76
CA ARG A 150 -2.66 -5.44 -1.51
C ARG A 150 -3.68 -5.11 -0.43
N CYS A 151 -4.96 -5.33 -0.73
CA CYS A 151 -6.03 -5.19 0.27
C CYS A 151 -6.30 -6.50 1.03
N GLN A 152 -6.06 -7.67 0.42
CA GLN A 152 -6.18 -8.97 1.07
C GLN A 152 -5.24 -9.08 2.27
N HIS A 153 -5.79 -9.46 3.42
CA HIS A 153 -5.01 -9.62 4.66
C HIS A 153 -4.10 -10.83 4.67
N ASP A 154 -4.53 -11.94 4.06
CA ASP A 154 -3.72 -13.16 4.03
C ASP A 154 -2.80 -13.16 2.79
N PRO A 155 -1.50 -13.45 2.94
CA PRO A 155 -0.76 -13.58 4.21
C PRO A 155 -0.33 -12.23 4.80
N GLY A 156 -0.07 -12.22 6.11
CA GLY A 156 0.61 -11.12 6.83
C GLY A 156 -0.27 -10.29 7.80
N CYS A 157 -1.59 -10.45 7.74
CA CYS A 157 -2.54 -9.91 8.71
C CYS A 157 -3.53 -11.01 9.17
N PRO A 158 -3.85 -11.13 10.48
CA PRO A 158 -3.30 -10.36 11.61
C PRO A 158 -1.81 -10.65 11.87
N ALA A 159 -1.22 -9.99 12.86
CA ALA A 159 0.19 -10.13 13.19
C ALA A 159 0.62 -11.60 13.37
N HIS A 160 1.66 -12.01 12.64
CA HIS A 160 2.32 -13.31 12.79
C HIS A 160 3.79 -13.19 13.22
N ILE A 161 4.37 -11.99 13.16
CA ILE A 161 5.76 -11.75 13.55
C ILE A 161 5.80 -11.17 14.95
N PHE A 162 6.37 -11.92 15.89
CA PHE A 162 6.57 -11.52 17.28
C PHE A 162 8.07 -11.47 17.57
N PRO A 163 8.75 -10.32 17.38
CA PRO A 163 10.22 -10.24 17.42
C PRO A 163 10.88 -10.66 18.74
N HIS A 164 10.13 -10.66 19.85
CA HIS A 164 10.60 -11.12 21.17
C HIS A 164 10.46 -12.64 21.37
N GLU A 165 9.76 -13.32 20.46
CA GLU A 165 9.46 -14.76 20.50
C GLU A 165 9.95 -15.43 19.20
N PRO A 166 11.28 -15.48 18.97
CA PRO A 166 11.82 -16.03 17.73
C PRO A 166 11.45 -17.51 17.57
N SER A 167 10.96 -17.87 16.38
CA SER A 167 10.53 -19.22 16.03
C SER A 167 11.18 -19.67 14.71
N PRO A 168 11.78 -20.87 14.64
CA PRO A 168 12.41 -21.38 13.42
C PRO A 168 11.39 -22.01 12.44
N ASP A 169 10.16 -21.49 12.38
CA ASP A 169 9.11 -22.01 11.50
C ASP A 169 9.52 -21.81 10.02
N PRO A 170 9.69 -22.90 9.23
CA PRO A 170 10.05 -22.78 7.82
C PRO A 170 9.00 -22.05 6.97
N ALA A 171 7.74 -21.97 7.42
CA ALA A 171 6.70 -21.21 6.73
C ALA A 171 6.86 -19.69 6.91
N TYR A 172 7.47 -19.27 8.01
CA TYR A 172 7.65 -17.86 8.40
C TYR A 172 9.07 -17.63 8.94
N PRO A 173 10.11 -17.86 8.11
CA PRO A 173 11.50 -17.83 8.58
C PRO A 173 11.93 -16.46 9.10
N GLU A 174 11.26 -15.38 8.70
CA GLU A 174 11.54 -14.02 9.15
C GLU A 174 11.36 -13.81 10.65
N ILE A 175 10.48 -14.59 11.30
CA ILE A 175 10.22 -14.50 12.74
C ILE A 175 11.51 -14.76 13.53
N ALA A 176 12.32 -15.71 13.09
CA ALA A 176 13.56 -16.09 13.77
C ALA A 176 14.62 -14.97 13.81
N VAL A 177 14.57 -14.02 12.87
CA VAL A 177 15.64 -13.01 12.69
C VAL A 177 15.18 -11.58 12.90
N MET A 178 13.87 -11.33 12.98
CA MET A 178 13.31 -9.97 13.00
C MET A 178 13.80 -9.15 14.21
N GLY A 179 13.85 -9.72 15.42
CA GLY A 179 14.28 -8.99 16.62
C GLY A 179 15.72 -8.45 16.54
N PRO A 180 16.72 -9.30 16.25
CA PRO A 180 18.09 -8.87 16.00
C PRO A 180 18.19 -7.87 14.82
N ALA A 181 17.56 -8.19 13.69
CA ALA A 181 17.59 -7.32 12.50
C ALA A 181 16.98 -5.93 12.80
N TRP A 182 15.88 -5.87 13.56
CA TRP A 182 15.27 -4.62 13.97
C TRP A 182 16.22 -3.75 14.78
N THR A 183 16.96 -4.35 15.71
CA THR A 183 17.91 -3.62 16.57
C THR A 183 19.07 -3.04 15.77
N GLU A 184 19.52 -3.74 14.73
CA GLU A 184 20.56 -3.28 13.82
C GLU A 184 20.06 -2.20 12.86
N ILE A 185 18.87 -2.42 12.28
CA ILE A 185 18.27 -1.52 11.30
C ILE A 185 17.82 -0.21 11.98
N PHE A 186 17.19 -0.28 13.15
CA PHE A 186 16.62 0.87 13.88
C PHE A 186 17.33 1.09 15.23
N PRO A 187 18.60 1.53 15.22
CA PRO A 187 19.36 1.69 16.45
C PRO A 187 18.72 2.73 17.36
N GLY A 188 18.43 2.33 18.61
CA GLY A 188 17.81 3.18 19.62
C GLY A 188 16.27 3.12 19.66
N GLU A 189 15.63 2.47 18.69
CA GLU A 189 14.20 2.20 18.73
C GLU A 189 13.88 0.95 19.56
N LEU A 190 12.71 0.94 20.18
CA LEU A 190 12.22 -0.26 20.85
C LEU A 190 11.85 -1.32 19.80
N VAL A 191 12.26 -2.56 20.07
CA VAL A 191 11.80 -3.72 19.29
C VAL A 191 10.29 -3.90 19.53
N PRO A 192 9.44 -3.88 18.50
CA PRO A 192 8.01 -3.96 18.66
C PRO A 192 7.58 -5.32 19.19
N THR A 193 6.43 -5.36 19.86
CA THR A 193 5.82 -6.62 20.35
C THR A 193 5.37 -7.51 19.20
N SER A 194 4.89 -6.89 18.12
CA SER A 194 4.30 -7.55 16.96
C SER A 194 4.48 -6.68 15.72
N LEU A 195 4.59 -7.33 14.56
CA LEU A 195 4.56 -6.69 13.24
C LEU A 195 3.51 -7.37 12.37
N ALA A 196 2.79 -6.57 11.59
CA ALA A 196 1.77 -7.05 10.68
C ALA A 196 1.63 -6.11 9.49
N GLN A 197 1.49 -6.68 8.29
CA GLN A 197 0.93 -6.00 7.13
C GLN A 197 0.61 -7.04 6.05
N PRO A 198 -0.26 -6.74 5.07
CA PRO A 198 -0.39 -7.58 3.89
C PRO A 198 0.98 -7.84 3.26
N CYS A 199 1.22 -9.06 2.81
CA CYS A 199 2.52 -9.45 2.30
C CYS A 199 2.99 -8.69 1.06
N CYS A 200 4.18 -9.10 0.62
CA CYS A 200 4.65 -9.09 -0.74
C CYS A 200 5.15 -7.74 -1.23
N ALA A 201 5.46 -6.81 -0.31
CA ALA A 201 6.24 -5.59 -0.58
C ALA A 201 5.79 -4.73 -1.79
N GLN A 202 4.52 -4.80 -2.21
CA GLN A 202 3.98 -3.89 -3.23
C GLN A 202 3.29 -2.72 -2.54
N MET A 203 3.79 -1.50 -2.76
CA MET A 203 3.33 -0.33 -2.01
C MET A 203 3.38 0.96 -2.82
N ALA A 204 2.54 1.91 -2.42
CA ALA A 204 2.59 3.29 -2.86
C ALA A 204 2.99 4.19 -1.71
N VAL A 205 3.91 5.11 -1.96
CA VAL A 205 4.48 6.00 -0.95
C VAL A 205 4.45 7.42 -1.48
N SER A 206 3.99 8.36 -0.67
CA SER A 206 4.07 9.79 -0.97
C SER A 206 5.52 10.28 -0.95
N ARG A 207 5.82 11.31 -1.75
CA ARG A 207 7.12 11.99 -1.70
C ARG A 207 7.45 12.43 -0.27
N GLU A 208 6.49 13.01 0.42
CA GLU A 208 6.65 13.56 1.76
C GLU A 208 7.05 12.47 2.76
N ALA A 209 6.47 11.28 2.66
CA ALA A 209 6.83 10.14 3.52
C ALA A 209 8.25 9.61 3.22
N ILE A 210 8.69 9.63 1.95
CA ILE A 210 10.08 9.28 1.62
C ILE A 210 11.05 10.35 2.15
N LEU A 211 10.75 11.63 1.93
CA LEU A 211 11.61 12.75 2.34
C LEU A 211 11.61 13.00 3.85
N ALA A 212 10.72 12.37 4.62
CA ALA A 212 10.74 12.41 6.08
C ALA A 212 12.00 11.75 6.67
N LEU A 213 12.67 10.89 5.89
CA LEU A 213 13.94 10.27 6.23
C LEU A 213 15.03 10.83 5.33
N THR A 214 16.21 11.11 5.87
CA THR A 214 17.33 11.64 5.08
C THR A 214 17.80 10.64 4.03
N ARG A 215 18.38 11.13 2.91
CA ARG A 215 19.07 10.26 1.92
C ARG A 215 20.06 9.30 2.60
N GLN A 216 20.82 9.80 3.58
CA GLN A 216 21.79 8.98 4.32
C GLN A 216 21.13 7.79 5.01
N ARG A 217 19.92 7.97 5.57
CA ARG A 217 19.19 6.86 6.19
C ARG A 217 18.94 5.72 5.21
N TYR A 218 18.57 6.02 3.97
CA TYR A 218 18.40 5.00 2.93
C TYR A 218 19.72 4.34 2.53
N VAL A 219 20.82 5.09 2.50
CA VAL A 219 22.17 4.54 2.31
C VAL A 219 22.50 3.55 3.42
N ASP A 220 22.28 3.91 4.68
CA ASP A 220 22.56 3.04 5.83
C ASP A 220 21.73 1.73 5.78
N LEU A 221 20.46 1.83 5.36
CA LEU A 221 19.58 0.67 5.16
C LEU A 221 20.12 -0.26 4.04
N ARG A 222 20.56 0.32 2.92
CA ARG A 222 21.13 -0.45 1.81
C ARG A 222 22.46 -1.08 2.20
N ASP A 223 23.27 -0.37 2.97
CA ASP A 223 24.54 -0.85 3.47
C ASP A 223 24.35 -2.02 4.45
N TRP A 224 23.35 -1.95 5.34
CA TRP A 224 22.95 -3.09 6.18
C TRP A 224 22.56 -4.29 5.31
N LEU A 225 21.74 -4.07 4.27
CA LEU A 225 21.30 -5.14 3.36
C LEU A 225 22.49 -5.79 2.63
N LEU A 226 23.47 -5.00 2.19
CA LEU A 226 24.68 -5.51 1.55
C LEU A 226 25.53 -6.33 2.52
N GLN A 227 25.68 -5.86 3.77
CA GLN A 227 26.64 -6.39 4.74
C GLN A 227 26.11 -7.52 5.62
N THR A 228 24.79 -7.61 5.82
CA THR A 228 24.17 -8.62 6.70
C THR A 228 24.56 -10.04 6.28
N PRO A 229 24.84 -10.97 7.21
CA PRO A 229 25.09 -12.37 6.87
C PRO A 229 23.83 -13.12 6.43
N LEU A 230 22.64 -12.51 6.56
CA LEU A 230 21.39 -13.11 6.10
C LEU A 230 21.41 -13.32 4.59
N GLY A 231 20.86 -14.46 4.16
CA GLY A 231 20.66 -14.77 2.75
C GLY A 231 19.67 -13.82 2.07
N ASP A 232 19.67 -13.84 0.74
CA ASP A 232 18.84 -12.99 -0.13
C ASP A 232 17.36 -12.99 0.31
N GLU A 233 16.73 -14.16 0.36
CA GLU A 233 15.31 -14.31 0.73
C GLU A 233 15.01 -13.74 2.12
N LEU A 234 15.79 -14.12 3.12
CA LEU A 234 15.50 -13.77 4.51
C LEU A 234 15.72 -12.29 4.79
N SER A 235 16.77 -11.70 4.19
CA SER A 235 17.01 -10.26 4.29
C SER A 235 15.94 -9.43 3.55
N GLY A 236 15.42 -9.92 2.42
CA GLY A 236 14.27 -9.33 1.74
C GLY A 236 13.00 -9.35 2.61
N ARG A 237 12.69 -10.49 3.24
CA ARG A 237 11.53 -10.62 4.15
C ARG A 237 11.63 -9.72 5.39
N VAL A 238 12.83 -9.47 5.91
CA VAL A 238 13.01 -8.45 6.97
C VAL A 238 12.52 -7.10 6.48
N PHE A 239 12.92 -6.67 5.28
CA PHE A 239 12.47 -5.40 4.72
C PHE A 239 10.97 -5.38 4.43
N GLU A 240 10.41 -6.48 3.90
CA GLU A 240 8.97 -6.64 3.66
C GLU A 240 8.14 -6.22 4.88
N TYR A 241 8.55 -6.58 6.10
CA TYR A 241 7.82 -6.24 7.34
C TYR A 241 8.37 -5.03 8.11
N THR A 242 9.16 -4.16 7.46
CA THR A 242 9.62 -2.89 8.05
C THR A 242 9.17 -1.66 7.27
N TRP A 243 8.73 -1.77 6.01
CA TRP A 243 8.31 -0.62 5.20
C TRP A 243 7.17 0.18 5.82
N GLN A 244 6.19 -0.50 6.41
CA GLN A 244 5.05 0.11 7.10
C GLN A 244 5.46 0.90 8.34
N TYR A 245 6.58 0.53 8.97
CA TYR A 245 7.18 1.33 10.03
C TYR A 245 7.96 2.50 9.45
N LEU A 246 8.81 2.23 8.45
CA LEU A 246 9.71 3.22 7.85
C LEU A 246 8.95 4.45 7.30
N TRP A 247 7.85 4.24 6.59
CA TRP A 247 7.07 5.33 5.97
C TRP A 247 5.71 5.57 6.60
N GLY A 248 5.10 4.53 7.19
CA GLY A 248 3.78 4.63 7.83
C GLY A 248 3.85 4.92 9.33
N GLN A 249 5.02 4.79 9.96
CA GLN A 249 5.23 4.94 11.41
C GLN A 249 4.30 4.05 12.24
N ARG A 250 4.07 2.81 11.77
CA ARG A 250 3.23 1.80 12.42
C ARG A 250 3.94 0.45 12.45
N TYR A 251 3.78 -0.29 13.55
CA TYR A 251 4.23 -1.67 13.62
C TYR A 251 3.26 -2.62 12.89
N GLU A 252 1.96 -2.34 13.02
CA GLU A 252 0.89 -3.08 12.37
C GLU A 252 0.12 -2.19 11.39
N TYR A 253 0.11 -2.57 10.12
CA TYR A 253 -0.64 -1.93 9.04
C TYR A 253 -1.61 -2.95 8.42
N CYS A 254 -2.76 -3.15 9.06
CA CYS A 254 -3.84 -4.03 8.57
C CYS A 254 -5.14 -3.23 8.40
N PRO A 255 -5.23 -2.30 7.42
CA PRO A 255 -6.44 -1.53 7.21
C PRO A 255 -7.61 -2.45 6.85
N SER A 256 -8.83 -2.03 7.18
CA SER A 256 -10.05 -2.71 6.73
C SER A 256 -10.02 -2.92 5.21
N GLN A 257 -10.25 -4.16 4.74
CA GLN A 257 -10.20 -4.47 3.31
C GLN A 257 -11.25 -3.67 2.53
N SER A 258 -12.42 -3.43 3.12
CA SER A 258 -13.48 -2.60 2.54
C SER A 258 -13.03 -1.14 2.36
N VAL A 259 -12.31 -0.59 3.34
CA VAL A 259 -11.72 0.76 3.24
C VAL A 259 -10.59 0.79 2.23
N CYS A 260 -9.70 -0.20 2.22
CA CYS A 260 -8.60 -0.30 1.25
C CYS A 260 -9.14 -0.28 -0.20
N TYR A 261 -10.18 -1.08 -0.47
CA TYR A 261 -10.81 -1.11 -1.78
C TYR A 261 -11.61 0.15 -2.13
N CYS A 262 -12.38 0.69 -1.19
CA CYS A 262 -13.22 1.85 -1.44
C CYS A 262 -12.38 3.13 -1.57
N ASP A 263 -11.59 3.46 -0.56
CA ASP A 263 -10.82 4.70 -0.52
C ASP A 263 -9.58 4.64 -1.44
N GLY A 264 -8.98 3.45 -1.57
CA GLY A 264 -7.77 3.24 -2.36
C GLY A 264 -8.04 2.98 -3.84
N TYR A 265 -9.12 2.27 -4.19
CA TYR A 265 -9.37 1.82 -5.56
C TYR A 265 -10.77 2.18 -6.09
N GLY A 266 -11.60 2.88 -5.33
CA GLY A 266 -12.96 3.22 -5.77
C GLY A 266 -13.83 1.97 -6.00
N ILE A 267 -13.68 0.93 -5.17
CA ILE A 267 -14.58 -0.23 -5.14
C ILE A 267 -15.30 -0.25 -3.79
N CYS A 268 -16.48 0.36 -3.75
CA CYS A 268 -17.18 0.62 -2.49
C CYS A 268 -18.36 -0.33 -2.31
N PHE A 269 -18.25 -1.31 -1.40
CA PHE A 269 -19.35 -2.26 -1.11
C PHE A 269 -20.47 -1.68 -0.26
N GLY A 270 -20.27 -0.49 0.31
CA GLY A 270 -21.23 0.16 1.21
C GLY A 270 -20.97 -0.07 2.69
N GLY A 271 -19.85 -0.71 3.03
CA GLY A 271 -19.45 -0.98 4.41
C GLY A 271 -18.63 -2.27 4.53
N GLU A 272 -18.15 -2.56 5.74
CA GLU A 272 -17.40 -3.78 6.03
C GLU A 272 -18.28 -5.03 5.97
N GLU A 273 -19.53 -4.93 6.43
CA GLU A 273 -20.49 -6.04 6.43
C GLU A 273 -20.83 -6.51 5.00
N GLN A 274 -21.07 -5.58 4.09
CA GLN A 274 -21.38 -5.88 2.69
C GLN A 274 -20.16 -6.48 1.97
N HIS A 275 -18.96 -5.98 2.28
CA HIS A 275 -17.71 -6.55 1.78
C HIS A 275 -17.48 -7.97 2.32
N ALA A 276 -17.68 -8.20 3.63
CA ALA A 276 -17.54 -9.52 4.25
C ALA A 276 -18.55 -10.53 3.66
N THR A 277 -19.77 -10.08 3.37
CA THR A 277 -20.78 -10.91 2.68
C THR A 277 -20.33 -11.28 1.26
N TYR A 278 -19.73 -10.32 0.53
CA TYR A 278 -19.16 -10.58 -0.79
C TYR A 278 -18.04 -11.63 -0.72
N GLU A 279 -17.06 -11.45 0.17
CA GLU A 279 -15.94 -12.40 0.33
C GLU A 279 -16.42 -13.79 0.77
N THR A 280 -17.45 -13.88 1.61
CA THR A 280 -18.06 -15.16 1.98
C THR A 280 -18.64 -15.89 0.75
N LEU A 281 -19.38 -15.18 -0.10
CA LEU A 281 -19.94 -15.76 -1.33
C LEU A 281 -18.85 -16.17 -2.33
N LYS A 282 -17.79 -15.36 -2.45
CA LYS A 282 -16.62 -15.66 -3.28
C LYS A 282 -15.94 -16.94 -2.80
N HIS A 283 -15.68 -17.07 -1.49
CA HIS A 283 -15.06 -18.26 -0.93
C HIS A 283 -15.93 -19.52 -1.12
N ILE A 284 -17.26 -19.39 -1.03
CA ILE A 284 -18.18 -20.49 -1.36
C ILE A 284 -18.01 -20.91 -2.83
N ALA A 285 -17.97 -19.97 -3.77
CA ALA A 285 -17.78 -20.29 -5.19
C ALA A 285 -16.42 -20.96 -5.48
N GLU A 286 -15.34 -20.52 -4.83
CA GLU A 286 -14.01 -21.12 -4.93
C GLU A 286 -13.96 -22.55 -4.38
N ASN A 287 -14.63 -22.80 -3.26
CA ASN A 287 -14.76 -24.15 -2.70
C ASN A 287 -15.58 -25.08 -3.61
N MET A 288 -16.63 -24.56 -4.25
CA MET A 288 -17.40 -25.30 -5.25
C MET A 288 -16.55 -25.63 -6.48
N ASP A 289 -15.74 -24.68 -6.96
CA ASP A 289 -14.78 -24.90 -8.05
C ASP A 289 -13.76 -25.99 -7.72
N THR A 290 -13.19 -25.95 -6.51
CA THR A 290 -12.24 -26.95 -6.02
C THR A 290 -12.91 -28.33 -5.97
N THR A 291 -14.14 -28.40 -5.46
CA THR A 291 -14.92 -29.65 -5.43
C THR A 291 -15.20 -30.19 -6.84
N LEU A 292 -15.55 -29.34 -7.80
CA LEU A 292 -15.78 -29.71 -9.19
C LEU A 292 -14.50 -30.24 -9.87
N LYS A 293 -13.34 -29.66 -9.56
CA LYS A 293 -12.03 -30.11 -10.04
C LYS A 293 -11.64 -31.46 -9.46
N MET A 294 -11.81 -31.67 -8.16
CA MET A 294 -11.55 -32.97 -7.53
C MET A 294 -12.44 -34.07 -8.13
N ARG A 295 -13.75 -33.81 -8.27
CA ARG A 295 -14.67 -34.77 -8.89
C ARG A 295 -14.34 -35.08 -10.35
N ALA A 296 -13.83 -34.11 -11.12
CA ALA A 296 -13.41 -34.35 -12.49
C ALA A 296 -12.19 -35.29 -12.59
N LEU A 297 -11.37 -35.36 -11.54
CA LEU A 297 -10.27 -36.33 -11.44
C LEU A 297 -10.78 -37.72 -11.03
N ASP A 298 -11.86 -37.80 -10.27
CA ASP A 298 -12.47 -39.05 -9.78
C ASP A 298 -13.45 -39.71 -10.78
N GLU A 299 -14.09 -38.93 -11.65
CA GLU A 299 -15.14 -39.36 -12.62
C GLU A 299 -14.65 -40.28 -13.77
N VAL A 300 -13.49 -40.94 -13.63
CA VAL A 300 -13.14 -42.12 -14.44
C VAL A 300 -14.03 -43.33 -14.06
N THR A 301 -14.76 -43.26 -12.93
CA THR A 301 -15.68 -44.33 -12.50
C THR A 301 -17.00 -43.76 -11.96
N ASP A 302 -18.10 -44.09 -12.65
CA ASP A 302 -19.50 -44.15 -12.18
C ASP A 302 -20.50 -43.04 -12.59
N SER A 303 -21.71 -43.47 -12.97
CA SER A 303 -22.73 -42.67 -13.69
C SER A 303 -23.76 -41.97 -12.80
N GLU A 304 -23.77 -42.26 -11.49
CA GLU A 304 -24.70 -41.63 -10.52
C GLU A 304 -24.24 -40.22 -10.05
N GLY A 305 -23.02 -39.77 -10.42
CA GLY A 305 -22.44 -38.48 -10.02
C GLY A 305 -22.86 -37.26 -10.86
N ILE A 306 -23.40 -37.47 -12.06
CA ILE A 306 -23.60 -36.43 -13.09
C ILE A 306 -24.63 -35.37 -12.65
N THR A 307 -25.78 -35.78 -12.10
CA THR A 307 -26.84 -34.84 -11.66
C THR A 307 -26.40 -33.98 -10.47
N SER A 308 -25.54 -34.51 -9.59
CA SER A 308 -24.97 -33.75 -8.47
C SER A 308 -23.95 -32.72 -8.96
N ARG A 309 -23.12 -33.09 -9.95
CA ARG A 309 -22.15 -32.19 -10.59
C ARG A 309 -22.84 -31.04 -11.32
N ASP A 310 -23.86 -31.32 -12.14
CA ASP A 310 -24.62 -30.30 -12.87
C ASP A 310 -25.31 -29.30 -11.94
N THR A 311 -25.85 -29.80 -10.82
CA THR A 311 -26.49 -28.93 -9.80
C THR A 311 -25.46 -28.03 -9.12
N LEU A 312 -24.27 -28.57 -8.82
CA LEU A 312 -23.17 -27.81 -8.23
C LEU A 312 -22.66 -26.73 -9.21
N LEU A 313 -22.50 -27.08 -10.48
CA LEU A 313 -22.07 -26.15 -11.53
C LEU A 313 -23.06 -24.99 -11.70
N LYS A 314 -24.36 -25.28 -11.84
CA LYS A 314 -25.40 -24.23 -11.94
C LYS A 314 -25.45 -23.32 -10.72
N SER A 315 -25.25 -23.90 -9.53
CA SER A 315 -25.21 -23.13 -8.29
C SER A 315 -23.99 -22.21 -8.24
N LYS A 316 -22.83 -22.70 -8.68
CA LYS A 316 -21.60 -21.92 -8.79
C LYS A 316 -21.78 -20.75 -9.77
N GLU A 317 -22.25 -21.03 -10.98
CA GLU A 317 -22.51 -20.01 -12.02
C GLU A 317 -23.48 -18.93 -11.51
N SER A 318 -24.54 -19.33 -10.79
CA SER A 318 -25.47 -18.38 -10.19
C SER A 318 -24.82 -17.47 -9.14
N ILE A 319 -23.87 -17.98 -8.36
CA ILE A 319 -23.13 -17.18 -7.38
C ILE A 319 -22.16 -16.24 -8.11
N GLU A 320 -21.43 -16.71 -9.12
CA GLU A 320 -20.50 -15.91 -9.92
C GLU A 320 -21.20 -14.73 -10.61
N VAL A 321 -22.37 -14.96 -11.22
CA VAL A 321 -23.19 -13.88 -11.80
C VAL A 321 -23.56 -12.83 -10.74
N ARG A 322 -23.88 -13.25 -9.52
CA ARG A 322 -24.20 -12.34 -8.42
C ARG A 322 -22.97 -11.57 -7.94
N LEU A 323 -21.82 -12.23 -7.84
CA LEU A 323 -20.54 -11.59 -7.49
C LEU A 323 -20.17 -10.51 -8.50
N GLU A 324 -20.25 -10.79 -9.80
CA GLU A 324 -19.96 -9.82 -10.85
C GLU A 324 -20.92 -8.62 -10.82
N SER A 325 -22.20 -8.86 -10.56
CA SER A 325 -23.18 -7.79 -10.37
C SER A 325 -22.84 -6.90 -9.15
N TRP A 326 -22.40 -7.50 -8.05
CA TRP A 326 -22.01 -6.79 -6.83
C TRP A 326 -20.71 -6.00 -7.02
N LYS A 327 -19.69 -6.59 -7.66
CA LYS A 327 -18.42 -5.94 -8.03
C LYS A 327 -18.70 -4.72 -8.92
N SER A 328 -19.51 -4.90 -9.97
CA SER A 328 -19.92 -3.80 -10.87
C SER A 328 -20.63 -2.68 -10.13
N SER A 329 -21.56 -3.02 -9.23
CA SER A 329 -22.27 -2.04 -8.41
C SER A 329 -21.33 -1.31 -7.44
N ALA A 330 -20.32 -1.99 -6.90
CA ALA A 330 -19.33 -1.41 -6.01
C ALA A 330 -18.40 -0.43 -6.74
N ILE A 331 -17.98 -0.77 -7.96
CA ILE A 331 -17.24 0.13 -8.85
C ILE A 331 -18.06 1.38 -9.16
N MET A 332 -19.34 1.21 -9.53
CA MET A 332 -20.22 2.34 -9.81
C MET A 332 -20.39 3.26 -8.60
N ARG A 333 -20.56 2.69 -7.39
CA ARG A 333 -20.62 3.49 -6.15
C ARG A 333 -19.33 4.25 -5.87
N GLY A 334 -18.17 3.68 -6.19
CA GLY A 334 -16.87 4.33 -5.98
C GLY A 334 -16.58 5.48 -6.94
N THR A 335 -17.39 5.67 -7.98
CA THR A 335 -17.27 6.86 -8.86
C THR A 335 -17.69 8.16 -8.17
N ASP A 336 -18.47 8.08 -7.07
CA ASP A 336 -18.82 9.23 -6.25
C ASP A 336 -17.73 9.44 -5.17
N PRO A 337 -16.96 10.55 -5.23
CA PRO A 337 -15.89 10.84 -4.27
C PRO A 337 -16.35 10.87 -2.81
N ARG A 338 -17.65 11.11 -2.56
CA ARG A 338 -18.20 11.14 -1.20
C ARG A 338 -18.19 9.75 -0.56
N ASN A 339 -18.28 8.69 -1.35
CA ASN A 339 -18.36 7.33 -0.82
C ASN A 339 -17.00 6.84 -0.28
N GLY A 340 -15.89 7.25 -0.88
CA GLY A 340 -14.53 6.91 -0.43
C GLY A 340 -13.91 7.89 0.58
N VAL A 341 -14.62 8.95 0.99
CA VAL A 341 -14.18 9.86 2.06
C VAL A 341 -15.06 9.74 3.31
N PHE A 342 -16.34 9.39 3.13
CA PHE A 342 -17.34 9.40 4.21
C PHE A 342 -17.96 8.03 4.51
N GLY A 343 -17.68 6.98 3.71
CA GLY A 343 -18.26 5.64 3.87
C GLY A 343 -17.78 4.85 5.10
N ALA A 344 -16.75 5.32 5.81
CA ALA A 344 -16.15 4.65 6.96
C ALA A 344 -16.37 5.34 8.31
N GLY A 345 -17.33 6.28 8.42
CA GLY A 345 -17.67 6.91 9.71
C GLY A 345 -16.61 7.87 10.28
N ARG A 346 -15.68 8.39 9.47
CA ARG A 346 -14.69 9.39 9.91
C ARG A 346 -15.31 10.80 9.94
N PRO A 347 -15.16 11.59 11.02
CA PRO A 347 -15.70 12.94 11.10
C PRO A 347 -14.99 13.90 10.13
N ARG A 348 -15.74 14.85 9.57
CA ARG A 348 -15.20 15.96 8.75
C ARG A 348 -14.14 16.72 9.55
N THR A 349 -12.90 16.75 9.07
CA THR A 349 -11.97 17.80 9.50
C THR A 349 -12.36 19.10 8.79
N ALA A 350 -12.37 20.21 9.52
CA ALA A 350 -12.95 21.50 9.13
C ALA A 350 -12.25 22.22 7.96
N ILE A 351 -11.41 21.53 7.19
CA ILE A 351 -10.63 22.11 6.08
C ILE A 351 -11.27 21.79 4.71
N GLU A 352 -12.29 20.93 4.66
CA GLU A 352 -12.89 20.47 3.39
C GLU A 352 -14.40 20.67 3.34
N ALA A 353 -14.81 21.94 3.30
CA ALA A 353 -16.08 22.34 2.67
C ALA A 353 -15.73 23.34 1.55
N PRO A 354 -16.49 23.34 0.43
CA PRO A 354 -16.30 24.33 -0.64
C PRO A 354 -16.43 25.77 -0.14
#